data_AF-A0A9P6C822-F1
#
_entry.id   AF-A0A9P6C822-F1
#
_cell.length_a   1.000
_cell.length_b   1.000
_cell.length_c   1.000
_cell.angle_alpha   90.00
_cell.angle_beta   90.00
_cell.angle_gamma   90.00
#
_symmetry.space_group_name_H-M   'P 1'
#
loop_
_entity.id
_entity.type
_entity.pdbx_description
1 polymer ?
#
loop_
_entity_poly.entity_id
_entity_poly.type
_entity_poly.pdbx_seq_one_letter_code
_entity_poly.pdbx_strand_id
1 'polypeptide(L)'
;LGLSFKNIRALHQKLDSIPEKAGSWYTKTLSFKDKPDQKFTIRHRDVIQCIKSLWGDPAFADHLVYQPRRVFSDSTRKNRVYSELWTGKWWNAIQALLPKGATLAPLIIATDKTNLTQFSGGKQAYPVYLTIGNIPRAIRRKPSKHACVLLGYLSVDKISRSGITNQERKSRGQRLFHESMRVILQPLINAGKNGVEMVGGDGAVRKVHPILACYAADYPEQTLVACTKYGTCPKCQVHANELQDIPGPRGSTKAARTPAWTTSIIGDAR
;
A
#
# COMPACT_ATOMS: atom_id res chain seq x y z
N LEU A 1 21.59 8.70 17.64
CA LEU A 1 22.07 7.31 17.46
C LEU A 1 23.55 7.11 17.81
N GLY A 2 24.43 8.11 17.88
CA GLY A 2 25.79 7.92 18.44
C GLY A 2 26.63 6.81 17.77
N LEU A 3 26.28 6.42 16.54
CA LEU A 3 26.91 5.31 15.85
C LEU A 3 28.18 5.83 15.15
N SER A 4 29.31 5.74 15.85
CA SER A 4 30.63 5.84 15.22
C SER A 4 31.06 4.47 14.69
N PHE A 5 31.62 4.42 13.49
CA PHE A 5 32.19 3.21 12.89
C PHE A 5 33.55 3.55 12.28
N LYS A 6 34.54 2.68 12.51
CA LYS A 6 35.93 2.91 12.09
C LYS A 6 36.19 2.45 10.65
N ASN A 7 35.33 1.61 10.08
CA ASN A 7 35.43 1.11 8.71
C ASN A 7 34.08 0.57 8.21
N ILE A 8 34.00 0.30 6.89
CA ILE A 8 32.81 -0.21 6.21
C ILE A 8 32.35 -1.56 6.79
N ARG A 9 33.28 -2.45 7.16
CA ARG A 9 32.96 -3.74 7.79
C ARG A 9 32.21 -3.56 9.12
N ALA A 10 32.67 -2.64 9.97
CA ALA A 10 32.02 -2.33 11.23
C ALA A 10 30.64 -1.67 11.05
N LEU A 11 30.47 -0.89 9.97
CA LEU A 11 29.16 -0.37 9.58
C LEU A 11 28.20 -1.51 9.18
N HIS A 12 28.64 -2.44 8.32
CA HIS A 12 27.83 -3.59 7.93
C HIS A 12 27.47 -4.47 9.11
N GLN A 13 28.45 -4.82 9.97
CA GLN A 13 28.17 -5.61 11.19
C GLN A 13 27.16 -4.92 12.11
N LYS A 14 27.24 -3.59 12.27
CA LYS A 14 26.24 -2.83 13.04
C LYS A 14 24.88 -2.86 12.38
N LEU A 15 24.80 -2.69 11.05
CA LEU A 15 23.55 -2.82 10.29
C LEU A 15 22.95 -4.22 10.44
N ASP A 16 23.77 -5.27 10.33
CA ASP A 16 23.36 -6.67 10.44
C ASP A 16 22.90 -7.02 11.87
N SER A 17 23.43 -6.33 12.89
CA SER A 17 23.01 -6.50 14.29
C SER A 17 21.67 -5.84 14.64
N ILE A 18 21.12 -4.98 13.77
CA ILE A 18 19.82 -4.35 14.01
C ILE A 18 18.73 -5.42 13.82
N PRO A 19 17.93 -5.73 14.86
CA PRO A 19 16.89 -6.76 14.74
C PRO A 19 15.92 -6.45 13.61
N GLU A 20 15.65 -7.44 12.76
CA GLU A 20 14.67 -7.30 11.68
C GLU A 20 13.25 -7.15 12.26
N LYS A 21 12.79 -5.91 12.43
CA LYS A 21 11.46 -5.66 12.99
C LYS A 21 10.33 -6.27 12.16
N ALA A 22 10.44 -6.31 10.83
CA ALA A 22 9.35 -6.66 9.91
C ALA A 22 9.53 -8.02 9.20
N GLY A 23 10.31 -8.92 9.81
CA GLY A 23 10.60 -10.24 9.25
C GLY A 23 11.59 -10.22 8.08
N SER A 24 11.87 -11.42 7.59
CA SER A 24 12.95 -11.67 6.62
C SER A 24 12.61 -11.26 5.19
N TRP A 25 13.67 -10.93 4.47
CA TRP A 25 13.61 -10.61 3.04
C TRP A 25 13.62 -11.86 2.18
N TYR A 26 12.70 -11.91 1.24
CA TYR A 26 12.58 -12.90 0.19
C TYR A 26 12.89 -12.27 -1.17
N THR A 27 13.44 -13.07 -2.07
CA THR A 27 13.69 -12.68 -3.46
C THR A 27 12.85 -13.57 -4.36
N LYS A 28 12.10 -12.99 -5.28
CA LYS A 28 11.36 -13.74 -6.30
C LYS A 28 11.68 -13.21 -7.68
N THR A 29 11.81 -14.13 -8.62
CA THR A 29 12.00 -13.81 -10.03
C THR A 29 10.70 -14.02 -10.78
N LEU A 30 10.30 -13.02 -11.55
CA LEU A 30 9.14 -13.03 -12.43
C LEU A 30 9.63 -13.07 -13.89
N SER A 31 8.84 -13.69 -14.76
CA SER A 31 9.06 -13.67 -16.21
C SER A 31 7.72 -13.63 -16.94
N PHE A 32 7.75 -13.21 -18.21
CA PHE A 32 6.56 -13.28 -19.05
C PHE A 32 6.46 -14.67 -19.67
N LYS A 33 5.23 -15.19 -19.83
CA LYS A 33 5.00 -16.52 -20.44
C LYS A 33 5.62 -16.65 -21.84
N ASP A 34 5.60 -15.56 -22.61
CA ASP A 34 6.16 -15.47 -23.96
C ASP A 34 7.68 -15.20 -23.99
N LYS A 35 8.28 -14.83 -22.85
CA LYS A 35 9.72 -14.54 -22.71
C LYS A 35 10.25 -15.06 -21.38
N PRO A 36 10.37 -16.39 -21.19
CA PRO A 36 10.78 -16.99 -19.92
C PRO A 36 12.22 -16.61 -19.52
N ASP A 37 13.08 -16.34 -20.50
CA ASP A 37 14.48 -15.94 -20.29
C ASP A 37 14.61 -14.52 -19.75
N GLN A 38 13.60 -13.66 -19.97
CA GLN A 38 13.59 -12.32 -19.43
C GLN A 38 13.09 -12.32 -17.98
N LYS A 39 14.04 -12.27 -17.06
CA LYS A 39 13.83 -12.35 -15.61
C LYS A 39 13.79 -10.96 -14.97
N PHE A 40 12.82 -10.74 -14.09
CA PHE A 40 12.61 -9.53 -13.33
C PHE A 40 12.63 -9.86 -11.85
N THR A 41 13.54 -9.25 -11.09
CA THR A 41 13.71 -9.58 -9.68
C THR A 41 12.93 -8.62 -8.79
N ILE A 42 12.14 -9.16 -7.87
CA ILE A 42 11.53 -8.42 -6.77
C ILE A 42 12.09 -8.89 -5.44
N ARG A 43 12.22 -7.99 -4.48
CA ARG A 43 12.57 -8.32 -3.10
C ARG A 43 11.45 -7.88 -2.19
N HIS A 44 10.98 -8.75 -1.32
CA HIS A 44 9.85 -8.41 -0.45
C HIS A 44 9.91 -9.15 0.88
N ARG A 45 9.14 -8.68 1.85
CA ARG A 45 8.90 -9.35 3.12
C ARG A 45 7.57 -10.09 3.09
N ASP A 46 7.36 -10.96 4.06
CA ASP A 46 6.03 -11.48 4.35
C ASP A 46 5.16 -10.35 4.90
N VAL A 47 4.12 -9.98 4.16
CA VAL A 47 3.18 -8.92 4.53
C VAL A 47 2.52 -9.16 5.89
N ILE A 48 2.28 -10.42 6.29
CA ILE A 48 1.68 -10.75 7.58
C ILE A 48 2.69 -10.51 8.71
N GLN A 49 3.97 -10.83 8.51
CA GLN A 49 5.02 -10.52 9.49
C GLN A 49 5.22 -9.01 9.63
N CYS A 50 5.17 -8.26 8.52
CA CYS A 50 5.16 -6.80 8.54
C CYS A 50 3.99 -6.25 9.39
N ILE A 51 2.78 -6.80 9.23
CA ILE A 51 1.61 -6.37 10.02
C ILE A 51 1.76 -6.74 11.49
N LYS A 52 2.19 -7.97 11.79
CA LYS A 52 2.46 -8.43 13.16
C LYS A 52 3.49 -7.55 13.85
N SER A 53 4.52 -7.09 13.12
CA SER A 53 5.51 -6.19 13.69
C SER A 53 4.93 -4.86 14.15
N LEU A 54 4.10 -4.22 13.33
CA LEU A 54 3.42 -2.97 13.68
C LEU A 54 2.36 -3.19 14.77
N TRP A 55 1.69 -4.33 14.75
CA TRP A 55 0.66 -4.68 15.73
C TRP A 55 1.23 -4.96 17.13
N GLY A 56 2.37 -5.64 17.15
CA GLY A 56 3.05 -6.10 18.36
C GLY A 56 4.09 -5.13 18.92
N ASP A 57 4.37 -3.99 18.26
CA ASP A 57 5.36 -3.03 18.78
C ASP A 57 4.82 -2.37 20.06
N PRO A 58 5.48 -2.55 21.23
CA PRO A 58 5.03 -1.95 22.48
C PRO A 58 4.96 -0.43 22.43
N ALA A 59 5.74 0.22 21.55
CA ALA A 59 5.70 1.67 21.38
C ALA A 59 4.36 2.19 20.82
N PHE A 60 3.52 1.30 20.27
CA PHE A 60 2.19 1.63 19.78
C PHE A 60 1.06 1.07 20.66
N ALA A 61 1.34 0.25 21.67
CA ALA A 61 0.34 -0.47 22.46
C ALA A 61 -0.78 0.45 22.97
N ASP A 62 -0.40 1.56 23.63
CA ASP A 62 -1.35 2.55 24.18
C ASP A 62 -2.04 3.43 23.14
N HIS A 63 -1.67 3.29 21.87
CA HIS A 63 -2.15 4.12 20.78
C HIS A 63 -2.99 3.36 19.76
N LEU A 64 -2.94 2.02 19.75
CA LEU A 64 -3.67 1.21 18.80
C LEU A 64 -5.18 1.30 19.04
N VAL A 65 -5.92 1.58 17.97
CA VAL A 65 -7.38 1.55 17.97
C VAL A 65 -7.87 0.23 17.39
N TYR A 66 -8.61 -0.54 18.19
CA TYR A 66 -9.10 -1.87 17.83
C TYR A 66 -10.52 -1.90 17.26
N GLN A 67 -11.28 -0.82 17.37
CA GLN A 67 -12.68 -0.80 16.93
C GLN A 67 -13.08 0.54 16.31
N PRO A 68 -14.01 0.54 15.34
CA PRO A 68 -14.54 1.77 14.78
C PRO A 68 -15.33 2.52 15.86
N ARG A 69 -15.34 3.84 15.76
CA ARG A 69 -16.16 4.70 16.64
C ARG A 69 -16.82 5.81 15.83
N ARG A 70 -18.00 6.21 16.29
CA ARG A 70 -18.78 7.28 15.66
C ARG A 70 -18.53 8.56 16.43
N VAL A 71 -17.93 9.57 15.79
CA VAL A 71 -17.65 10.87 16.40
C VAL A 71 -18.58 11.91 15.79
N PHE A 72 -19.16 12.75 16.65
CA PHE A 72 -20.08 13.82 16.27
C PHE A 72 -19.57 15.16 16.81
N SER A 73 -19.95 16.27 16.18
CA SER A 73 -19.54 17.62 16.60
C SER A 73 -20.07 18.02 17.98
N ASP A 74 -21.23 17.49 18.35
CA ASP A 74 -21.99 17.88 19.52
C ASP A 74 -22.94 16.75 19.95
N SER A 75 -23.64 16.96 21.06
CA SER A 75 -24.61 16.02 21.65
C SER A 75 -25.83 15.77 20.77
N THR A 76 -26.13 16.65 19.79
CA THR A 76 -27.28 16.48 18.88
C THR A 76 -27.05 15.34 17.90
N ARG A 77 -25.80 14.89 17.71
CA ARG A 77 -25.39 13.80 16.81
C ARG A 77 -25.83 14.00 15.36
N LYS A 78 -26.08 15.24 14.93
CA LYS A 78 -26.47 15.57 13.55
C LYS A 78 -25.28 15.56 12.60
N ASN A 79 -24.13 16.10 13.03
CA ASN A 79 -22.96 16.24 12.15
C ASN A 79 -21.86 15.24 12.55
N ARG A 80 -21.44 14.42 11.57
CA ARG A 80 -20.38 13.43 11.73
C ARG A 80 -19.00 14.03 11.51
N VAL A 81 -18.06 13.70 12.39
CA VAL A 81 -16.66 14.09 12.26
C VAL A 81 -15.85 12.89 11.75
N TYR A 82 -15.16 13.09 10.63
CA TYR A 82 -14.26 12.10 10.02
C TYR A 82 -12.84 12.63 10.05
N SER A 83 -11.97 12.02 10.85
CA SER A 83 -10.58 12.45 11.01
C SER A 83 -9.56 11.31 10.93
N GLU A 84 -10.01 10.10 11.23
CA GLU A 84 -9.21 8.88 11.31
C GLU A 84 -9.96 7.71 10.66
N LEU A 85 -9.26 6.65 10.26
CA LEU A 85 -9.88 5.51 9.58
C LEU A 85 -11.00 4.86 10.44
N TRP A 86 -10.81 4.77 11.76
CA TRP A 86 -11.80 4.19 12.67
C TRP A 86 -13.04 5.09 12.86
N THR A 87 -12.98 6.36 12.46
CA THR A 87 -14.17 7.24 12.39
C THR A 87 -14.89 7.15 11.04
N GLY A 88 -14.23 6.57 10.04
CA GLY A 88 -14.73 6.41 8.69
C GLY A 88 -15.90 5.42 8.59
N LYS A 89 -16.81 5.68 7.64
CA LYS A 89 -17.91 4.76 7.32
C LYS A 89 -17.40 3.39 6.88
N TRP A 90 -16.29 3.35 6.14
CA TRP A 90 -15.69 2.12 5.61
C TRP A 90 -15.31 1.12 6.71
N TRP A 91 -14.55 1.55 7.73
CA TRP A 91 -14.18 0.66 8.83
C TRP A 91 -15.44 0.14 9.52
N ASN A 92 -16.40 1.02 9.83
CA ASN A 92 -17.64 0.61 10.48
C ASN A 92 -18.40 -0.46 9.68
N ALA A 93 -18.47 -0.33 8.35
CA ALA A 93 -19.11 -1.31 7.48
C ALA A 93 -18.35 -2.64 7.44
N ILE A 94 -17.04 -2.62 7.23
CA ILE A 94 -16.23 -3.85 7.14
C ILE A 94 -16.19 -4.58 8.48
N GLN A 95 -16.03 -3.87 9.59
CA GLN A 95 -16.02 -4.47 10.93
C GLN A 95 -17.33 -5.18 11.27
N ALA A 96 -18.47 -4.68 10.77
CA ALA A 96 -19.78 -5.31 10.97
C ALA A 96 -19.94 -6.65 10.22
N LEU A 97 -19.10 -6.89 9.19
CA LEU A 97 -19.07 -8.16 8.45
C LEU A 97 -18.14 -9.20 9.08
N LEU A 98 -17.33 -8.82 10.08
CA LEU A 98 -16.39 -9.72 10.74
C LEU A 98 -17.07 -10.49 11.89
N PRO A 99 -16.55 -11.68 12.26
CA PRO A 99 -17.03 -12.41 13.43
C PRO A 99 -16.99 -11.56 14.71
N LYS A 100 -17.94 -11.83 15.62
CA LYS A 100 -17.98 -11.15 16.92
C LYS A 100 -16.66 -11.34 17.68
N GLY A 101 -16.10 -10.24 18.19
CA GLY A 101 -14.81 -10.24 18.90
C GLY A 101 -13.58 -10.14 18.00
N ALA A 102 -13.72 -10.26 16.68
CA ALA A 102 -12.63 -10.03 15.75
C ALA A 102 -12.32 -8.54 15.57
N THR A 103 -11.09 -8.20 15.22
CA THR A 103 -10.64 -6.82 15.00
C THR A 103 -10.18 -6.62 13.57
N LEU A 104 -10.60 -5.53 12.93
CA LEU A 104 -10.07 -5.12 11.64
C LEU A 104 -8.70 -4.44 11.79
N ALA A 105 -7.75 -4.81 10.92
CA ALA A 105 -6.52 -4.06 10.68
C ALA A 105 -6.57 -3.44 9.26
N PRO A 106 -7.02 -2.19 9.10
CA PRO A 106 -7.03 -1.55 7.80
C PRO A 106 -5.59 -1.37 7.30
N LEU A 107 -5.28 -1.81 6.09
CA LEU A 107 -3.93 -1.62 5.53
C LEU A 107 -3.90 -0.38 4.64
N ILE A 108 -2.84 0.40 4.79
CA ILE A 108 -2.50 1.51 3.90
C ILE A 108 -1.19 1.11 3.22
N ILE A 109 -1.25 0.97 1.89
CA ILE A 109 -0.09 0.71 1.06
C ILE A 109 0.29 1.99 0.35
N ALA A 110 1.59 2.26 0.23
CA ALA A 110 2.09 3.33 -0.62
C ALA A 110 3.20 2.81 -1.52
N THR A 111 3.28 3.33 -2.74
CA THR A 111 4.40 3.07 -3.64
C THR A 111 4.90 4.40 -4.17
N ASP A 112 6.22 4.54 -4.21
CA ASP A 112 6.87 5.76 -4.65
C ASP A 112 8.08 5.40 -5.51
N LYS A 113 8.02 5.69 -6.81
CA LYS A 113 9.12 5.38 -7.72
C LYS A 113 10.21 6.44 -7.56
N THR A 114 11.31 6.05 -6.93
CA THR A 114 12.40 6.97 -6.56
C THR A 114 13.67 6.70 -7.38
N ASN A 115 14.31 7.77 -7.85
CA ASN A 115 15.64 7.68 -8.45
C ASN A 115 16.69 7.69 -7.33
N LEU A 116 17.49 6.63 -7.20
CA LEU A 116 18.50 6.49 -6.15
C LEU A 116 19.79 7.30 -6.44
N THR A 117 20.06 7.63 -7.70
CA THR A 117 21.27 8.38 -8.11
C THR A 117 20.93 9.35 -9.24
N GLN A 118 21.18 10.65 -9.06
CA GLN A 118 21.05 11.65 -10.14
C GLN A 118 22.33 11.78 -11.00
N PHE A 119 23.51 11.46 -10.47
CA PHE A 119 24.79 11.80 -11.11
C PHE A 119 25.71 10.63 -11.47
N SER A 120 25.38 9.38 -11.09
CA SER A 120 26.22 8.22 -11.44
C SER A 120 25.40 6.93 -11.50
N GLY A 121 25.02 6.50 -12.71
CA GLY A 121 24.56 5.13 -12.97
C GLY A 121 23.04 4.87 -12.97
N GLY A 122 22.19 5.89 -12.86
CA GLY A 122 20.74 5.78 -13.15
C GLY A 122 20.00 4.67 -12.40
N LYS A 123 20.40 4.35 -11.16
CA LYS A 123 19.74 3.32 -10.35
C LYS A 123 18.40 3.87 -9.86
N GLN A 124 17.32 3.13 -10.11
CA GLN A 124 15.98 3.43 -9.61
C GLN A 124 15.63 2.44 -8.51
N ALA A 125 14.80 2.85 -7.56
CA ALA A 125 14.12 1.96 -6.64
C ALA A 125 12.63 2.18 -6.78
N TYR A 126 11.87 1.10 -6.57
CA TYR A 126 10.43 1.20 -6.50
C TYR A 126 9.93 0.53 -5.21
N PRO A 127 10.10 1.22 -4.06
CA PRO A 127 9.66 0.73 -2.76
C PRO A 127 8.13 0.62 -2.65
N VAL A 128 7.71 -0.41 -1.92
CA VAL A 128 6.35 -0.62 -1.42
C VAL A 128 6.39 -0.45 0.09
N TYR A 129 5.64 0.51 0.61
CA TYR A 129 5.49 0.78 2.02
C TYR A 129 4.13 0.28 2.54
N LEU A 130 4.10 -0.10 3.82
CA LEU A 130 2.92 -0.58 4.49
C LEU A 130 2.80 0.05 5.89
N THR A 131 1.59 0.48 6.24
CA THR A 131 1.21 0.84 7.61
C THR A 131 -0.21 0.36 7.89
N ILE A 132 -0.56 0.24 9.18
CA ILE A 132 -1.91 -0.10 9.61
C ILE A 132 -2.74 1.14 10.01
N GLY A 133 -4.05 1.03 9.80
CA GLY A 133 -5.05 2.04 10.05
C GLY A 133 -5.29 2.32 11.53
N ASN A 134 -4.95 1.33 12.36
CA ASN A 134 -5.11 1.31 13.81
C ASN A 134 -4.18 2.31 14.53
N ILE A 135 -3.06 2.67 13.90
CA ILE A 135 -2.13 3.67 14.45
C ILE A 135 -2.64 5.07 14.08
N PRO A 136 -2.74 6.02 15.03
CA PRO A 136 -3.16 7.38 14.75
C PRO A 136 -2.34 8.09 13.67
N ARG A 137 -2.99 8.93 12.85
CA ARG A 137 -2.31 9.63 11.75
C ARG A 137 -1.14 10.49 12.23
N ALA A 138 -1.25 11.08 13.43
CA ALA A 138 -0.22 11.91 14.03
C ALA A 138 1.05 11.12 14.38
N ILE A 139 0.92 9.82 14.64
CA ILE A 139 2.06 8.91 14.89
C ILE A 139 2.62 8.41 13.56
N ARG A 140 1.75 7.97 12.62
CA ARG A 140 2.16 7.54 11.27
C ARG A 140 3.01 8.57 10.53
N ARG A 141 2.70 9.86 10.73
CA ARG A 141 3.41 10.98 10.08
C ARG A 141 4.75 11.35 10.72
N LYS A 142 5.12 10.73 11.85
CA LYS A 142 6.41 10.99 12.52
C LYS A 142 7.44 9.94 12.08
N PRO A 143 8.45 10.30 11.26
CA PRO A 143 9.45 9.34 10.79
C PRO A 143 10.19 8.63 11.93
N SER A 144 10.45 9.34 13.04
CA SER A 144 11.09 8.81 14.24
C SER A 144 10.29 7.73 14.97
N LYS A 145 9.01 7.57 14.66
CA LYS A 145 8.15 6.56 15.28
C LYS A 145 8.14 5.25 14.50
N HIS A 146 8.72 5.18 13.30
CA HIS A 146 8.80 3.95 12.50
C HIS A 146 7.47 3.20 12.33
N ALA A 147 6.35 3.94 12.31
CA ALA A 147 5.00 3.40 12.15
C ALA A 147 4.68 2.98 10.70
N CYS A 148 5.68 2.95 9.82
CA CYS A 148 5.58 2.54 8.44
C CYS A 148 6.75 1.59 8.15
N VAL A 149 6.46 0.44 7.57
CA VAL A 149 7.45 -0.58 7.23
C VAL A 149 7.62 -0.67 5.72
N LEU A 150 8.87 -0.87 5.30
CA LEU A 150 9.16 -1.21 3.92
C LEU A 150 8.81 -2.68 3.69
N LEU A 151 7.82 -2.91 2.83
CA LEU A 151 7.30 -4.22 2.48
C LEU A 151 8.07 -4.86 1.33
N GLY A 152 8.54 -4.07 0.36
CA GLY A 152 9.26 -4.62 -0.79
C GLY A 152 9.88 -3.57 -1.71
N TYR A 153 10.68 -4.06 -2.64
CA TYR A 153 11.18 -3.37 -3.81
C TYR A 153 10.68 -4.08 -5.06
N LEU A 154 9.94 -3.36 -5.89
CA LEU A 154 9.51 -3.86 -7.20
C LEU A 154 10.68 -3.81 -8.19
N SER A 155 10.57 -4.61 -9.25
CA SER A 155 11.59 -4.62 -10.30
C SER A 155 11.60 -3.26 -11.01
N VAL A 156 12.81 -2.73 -11.17
CA VAL A 156 13.10 -1.52 -11.96
C VAL A 156 13.77 -1.85 -13.28
N ASP A 157 13.93 -3.14 -13.58
CA ASP A 157 14.62 -3.60 -14.77
C ASP A 157 13.88 -3.14 -16.02
N LYS A 158 14.64 -2.58 -16.96
CA LYS A 158 14.06 -2.08 -18.21
C LYS A 158 13.64 -3.27 -19.05
N ILE A 159 12.35 -3.31 -19.40
CA ILE A 159 11.86 -4.21 -20.44
C ILE A 159 12.58 -3.87 -21.74
N SER A 160 13.20 -4.88 -22.38
CA SER A 160 13.93 -4.71 -23.65
C SER A 160 13.07 -3.98 -24.69
N ARG A 161 13.70 -3.06 -25.42
CA ARG A 161 13.08 -2.31 -26.52
C ARG A 161 13.08 -3.09 -27.83
N SER A 162 13.88 -4.15 -27.95
CA SER A 162 14.01 -4.89 -29.22
C SER A 162 12.72 -5.65 -29.55
N GLY A 163 12.21 -5.40 -30.76
CA GLY A 163 11.08 -6.14 -31.33
C GLY A 163 9.73 -5.91 -30.65
N ILE A 164 9.55 -4.82 -29.88
CA ILE A 164 8.24 -4.46 -29.30
C ILE A 164 7.95 -2.97 -29.45
N THR A 165 6.68 -2.63 -29.62
CA THR A 165 6.18 -1.25 -29.68
C THR A 165 6.24 -0.57 -28.30
N ASN A 166 6.16 0.77 -28.30
CA ASN A 166 6.08 1.54 -27.06
C ASN A 166 4.83 1.19 -26.22
N GLN A 167 3.71 0.85 -26.86
CA GLN A 167 2.48 0.46 -26.19
C GLN A 167 2.62 -0.91 -25.51
N GLU A 168 3.18 -1.90 -26.20
CA GLU A 168 3.47 -3.21 -25.62
C GLU A 168 4.44 -3.11 -24.45
N ARG A 169 5.47 -2.27 -24.56
CA ARG A 169 6.41 -2.01 -23.46
C ARG A 169 5.70 -1.47 -22.21
N LYS A 170 4.81 -0.48 -22.38
CA LYS A 170 4.01 0.07 -21.28
C LYS A 170 3.10 -0.99 -20.67
N SER A 171 2.40 -1.76 -21.50
CA SER A 171 1.53 -2.86 -21.07
C SER A 171 2.29 -3.93 -20.28
N ARG A 172 3.46 -4.36 -20.77
CA ARG A 172 4.34 -5.29 -20.05
C ARG A 172 4.81 -4.72 -18.71
N GLY A 173 5.13 -3.43 -18.65
CA GLY A 173 5.47 -2.74 -17.39
C GLY A 173 4.33 -2.74 -16.37
N GLN A 174 3.10 -2.48 -16.82
CA GLN A 174 1.91 -2.58 -15.98
C GLN A 174 1.69 -4.01 -15.48
N ARG A 175 1.79 -5.01 -16.36
CA ARG A 175 1.66 -6.43 -15.98
C ARG A 175 2.69 -6.84 -14.94
N LEU A 176 3.95 -6.43 -15.12
CA LEU A 176 5.03 -6.73 -14.17
C LEU A 176 4.75 -6.10 -12.80
N PHE A 177 4.30 -4.83 -12.76
CA PHE A 177 3.89 -4.16 -11.53
C PHE A 177 2.78 -4.93 -10.81
N HIS A 178 1.69 -5.25 -11.53
CA HIS A 178 0.54 -5.95 -10.96
C HIS A 178 0.86 -7.37 -10.50
N GLU A 179 1.70 -8.09 -11.24
CA GLU A 179 2.14 -9.42 -10.84
C GLU A 179 3.07 -9.37 -9.61
N SER A 180 3.93 -8.35 -9.53
CA SER A 180 4.75 -8.12 -8.34
C SER A 180 3.88 -7.84 -7.11
N MET A 181 2.90 -6.94 -7.22
CA MET A 181 1.96 -6.63 -6.15
C MET A 181 1.11 -7.84 -5.76
N ARG A 182 0.67 -8.65 -6.75
CA ARG A 182 -0.05 -9.90 -6.51
C ARG A 182 0.76 -10.84 -5.64
N VAL A 183 2.02 -11.10 -5.99
CA VAL A 183 2.90 -11.96 -5.19
C VAL A 183 3.03 -11.44 -3.77
N ILE A 184 3.35 -10.16 -3.60
CA ILE A 184 3.64 -9.56 -2.30
C ILE A 184 2.39 -9.59 -1.40
N LEU A 185 1.21 -9.33 -1.97
CA LEU A 185 -0.03 -9.20 -1.21
C LEU A 185 -0.88 -10.47 -1.17
N GLN A 186 -0.50 -11.54 -1.88
CA GLN A 186 -1.25 -12.80 -1.91
C GLN A 186 -1.63 -13.34 -0.52
N PRO A 187 -0.74 -13.31 0.51
CA PRO A 187 -1.09 -13.80 1.84
C PRO A 187 -2.27 -13.06 2.49
N LEU A 188 -2.53 -11.81 2.10
CA LEU A 188 -3.65 -11.02 2.63
C LEU A 188 -5.02 -11.58 2.27
N ILE A 189 -5.15 -12.34 1.17
CA ILE A 189 -6.43 -12.91 0.78
C ILE A 189 -6.92 -13.89 1.85
N ASN A 190 -6.05 -14.79 2.27
CA ASN A 190 -6.38 -15.76 3.32
C ASN A 190 -6.50 -15.06 4.69
N ALA A 191 -5.55 -14.18 5.01
CA ALA A 191 -5.54 -13.48 6.29
C ALA A 191 -6.76 -12.57 6.50
N GLY A 192 -7.21 -11.86 5.45
CA GLY A 192 -8.40 -11.02 5.51
C GLY A 192 -9.69 -11.81 5.66
N LYS A 193 -9.80 -12.97 5.00
CA LYS A 193 -10.98 -13.86 5.09
C LYS A 193 -11.06 -14.58 6.44
N ASN A 194 -9.98 -15.23 6.83
CA ASN A 194 -9.97 -16.16 7.96
C ASN A 194 -9.46 -15.54 9.27
N GLY A 195 -8.87 -14.34 9.20
CA GLY A 195 -8.24 -13.69 10.34
C GLY A 195 -6.96 -14.40 10.79
N VAL A 196 -6.06 -13.66 11.43
CA VAL A 196 -4.79 -14.14 11.96
C VAL A 196 -4.71 -13.80 13.44
N GLU A 197 -4.30 -14.74 14.27
CA GLU A 197 -4.01 -14.45 15.67
C GLU A 197 -2.72 -13.63 15.76
N MET A 198 -2.82 -12.46 16.40
CA MET A 198 -1.72 -11.53 16.58
C MET A 198 -1.62 -11.13 18.04
N VAL A 199 -0.42 -11.23 18.60
CA VAL A 199 -0.08 -10.70 19.92
C VAL A 199 0.10 -9.19 19.79
N GLY A 200 -0.69 -8.41 20.52
CA GLY A 200 -0.53 -6.96 20.59
C GLY A 200 0.68 -6.55 21.42
N GLY A 201 1.12 -5.30 21.29
CA GLY A 201 2.17 -4.74 22.15
C GLY A 201 1.79 -4.70 23.64
N ASP A 202 0.50 -4.88 23.95
CA ASP A 202 -0.04 -5.02 25.31
C ASP A 202 -0.06 -6.48 25.81
N GLY A 203 0.48 -7.43 25.03
CA GLY A 203 0.53 -8.86 25.35
C GLY A 203 -0.76 -9.63 25.05
N ALA A 204 -1.87 -8.96 24.72
CA ALA A 204 -3.13 -9.63 24.44
C ALA A 204 -3.19 -10.19 23.02
N VAL A 205 -3.64 -11.44 22.91
CA VAL A 205 -3.87 -12.12 21.62
C VAL A 205 -5.23 -11.70 21.06
N ARG A 206 -5.24 -11.26 19.80
CA ARG A 206 -6.46 -10.86 19.09
C ARG A 206 -6.57 -11.57 17.75
N LYS A 207 -7.80 -11.92 17.37
CA LYS A 207 -8.11 -12.37 16.01
C LYS A 207 -8.23 -11.14 15.10
N VAL A 208 -7.21 -10.92 14.28
CA VAL A 208 -7.07 -9.71 13.45
C VAL A 208 -7.30 -10.03 11.99
N HIS A 209 -8.16 -9.26 11.32
CA HIS A 209 -8.41 -9.35 9.89
C HIS A 209 -7.72 -8.19 9.17
N PRO A 210 -6.54 -8.40 8.57
CA PRO A 210 -5.89 -7.37 7.77
C PRO A 210 -6.58 -7.22 6.41
N ILE A 211 -7.07 -6.01 6.11
CA ILE A 211 -7.82 -5.73 4.87
C ILE A 211 -7.32 -4.43 4.26
N LEU A 212 -7.02 -4.44 2.96
CA LEU A 212 -6.59 -3.26 2.22
C LEU A 212 -7.68 -2.17 2.26
N ALA A 213 -7.34 -1.03 2.84
CA ALA A 213 -8.25 0.10 3.01
C ALA A 213 -7.89 1.28 2.11
N CYS A 214 -6.60 1.51 1.87
CA CYS A 214 -6.13 2.64 1.09
C CYS A 214 -4.86 2.29 0.34
N TYR A 215 -4.78 2.79 -0.90
CA TYR A 215 -3.55 2.84 -1.68
C TYR A 215 -3.17 4.32 -1.88
N ALA A 216 -2.11 4.75 -1.22
CA ALA A 216 -1.60 6.12 -1.30
C ALA A 216 -0.54 6.21 -2.41
N ALA A 217 -0.87 6.97 -3.44
CA ALA A 217 -0.03 7.21 -4.61
C ALA A 217 -0.33 8.60 -5.16
N ASP A 218 0.62 9.19 -5.87
CA ASP A 218 0.38 10.35 -6.72
C ASP A 218 -0.37 9.95 -7.99
N TYR A 219 -0.71 10.92 -8.83
CA TYR A 219 -1.64 10.70 -9.93
C TYR A 219 -1.18 9.64 -10.96
N PRO A 220 0.06 9.67 -11.48
CA PRO A 220 0.52 8.68 -12.45
C PRO A 220 0.49 7.25 -11.85
N GLU A 221 0.90 7.10 -10.59
CA GLU A 221 0.92 5.83 -9.88
C GLU A 221 -0.51 5.36 -9.56
N GLN A 222 -1.44 6.26 -9.24
CA GLN A 222 -2.87 5.91 -9.14
C GLN A 222 -3.41 5.37 -10.47
N THR A 223 -3.02 5.96 -11.61
CA THR A 223 -3.45 5.44 -12.92
C THR A 223 -2.87 4.05 -13.21
N LEU A 224 -1.62 3.81 -12.80
CA LEU A 224 -0.99 2.48 -12.88
C LEU A 224 -1.73 1.44 -12.03
N VAL A 225 -2.02 1.78 -10.77
CA VAL A 225 -2.69 0.90 -9.80
C VAL A 225 -4.13 0.61 -10.22
N ALA A 226 -4.86 1.61 -10.70
CA ALA A 226 -6.25 1.46 -11.11
C ALA A 226 -6.41 0.95 -12.55
N CYS A 227 -5.31 0.67 -13.27
CA CYS A 227 -5.31 0.30 -14.68
C CYS A 227 -6.05 1.33 -15.56
N THR A 228 -5.90 2.62 -15.29
CA THR A 228 -6.57 3.69 -16.03
C THR A 228 -5.61 4.44 -16.96
N LYS A 229 -6.18 5.12 -17.96
CA LYS A 229 -5.41 5.96 -18.88
C LYS A 229 -5.03 7.26 -18.19
N TYR A 230 -3.78 7.70 -18.41
CA TYR A 230 -3.33 9.01 -17.99
C TYR A 230 -4.23 10.11 -18.56
N GLY A 231 -4.51 11.14 -17.76
CA GLY A 231 -5.49 12.17 -18.09
C GLY A 231 -6.94 11.75 -17.79
N THR A 232 -7.19 10.64 -17.12
CA THR A 232 -8.54 10.28 -16.66
C THR A 232 -8.58 10.08 -15.15
N CYS A 233 -9.71 10.39 -14.49
CA CYS A 233 -9.80 10.20 -13.04
C CYS A 233 -9.92 8.71 -12.70
N PRO A 234 -9.11 8.14 -11.79
CA PRO A 234 -9.19 6.73 -11.45
C PRO A 234 -10.47 6.31 -10.71
N LYS A 235 -11.28 7.28 -10.25
CA LYS A 235 -12.45 7.04 -9.37
C LYS A 235 -13.80 7.29 -10.05
N CYS A 236 -13.89 8.29 -10.93
CA CYS A 236 -15.12 8.68 -11.58
C CYS A 236 -14.96 8.86 -13.09
N GLN A 237 -16.08 9.09 -13.76
CA GLN A 237 -16.21 9.23 -15.21
C GLN A 237 -15.90 10.65 -15.71
N VAL A 238 -15.26 11.50 -14.89
CA VAL A 238 -14.85 12.87 -15.31
C VAL A 238 -13.88 12.82 -16.48
N HIS A 239 -14.08 13.71 -17.46
CA HIS A 239 -13.18 13.86 -18.59
C HIS A 239 -11.88 14.55 -18.19
N ALA A 240 -10.82 14.33 -18.97
CA ALA A 240 -9.49 14.89 -18.74
C ALA A 240 -9.49 16.40 -18.52
N ASN A 241 -10.27 17.09 -19.35
CA ASN A 241 -10.31 18.55 -19.42
C ASN A 241 -11.09 19.15 -18.22
N GLU A 242 -11.80 18.33 -17.47
CA GLU A 242 -12.68 18.73 -16.37
C GLU A 242 -12.13 18.25 -15.01
N LEU A 243 -10.89 17.73 -14.97
CA LEU A 243 -10.27 17.25 -13.73
C LEU A 243 -10.06 18.36 -12.69
N GLN A 244 -10.04 19.62 -13.12
CA GLN A 244 -9.88 20.80 -12.26
C GLN A 244 -11.21 21.38 -11.77
N ASP A 245 -12.35 20.91 -12.31
CA ASP A 245 -13.65 21.42 -11.90
C ASP A 245 -13.95 20.95 -10.48
N ILE A 246 -13.83 21.86 -9.53
CA ILE A 246 -14.13 21.61 -8.12
C ILE A 246 -15.64 21.39 -8.02
N PRO A 247 -16.11 20.19 -7.64
CA PRO A 247 -17.53 20.02 -7.41
C PRO A 247 -17.93 20.87 -6.20
N GLY A 248 -19.07 21.57 -6.29
CA GLY A 248 -19.56 22.50 -5.27
C GLY A 248 -19.72 21.90 -3.86
N PRO A 249 -20.25 22.65 -2.87
CA PRO A 249 -20.12 22.37 -1.42
C PRO A 249 -20.72 21.04 -0.91
N ARG A 250 -21.28 20.20 -1.79
CA ARG A 250 -21.70 18.82 -1.53
C ARG A 250 -21.23 17.83 -2.60
N GLY A 251 -20.05 18.06 -3.18
CA GLY A 251 -19.35 17.14 -4.08
C GLY A 251 -20.29 16.45 -5.05
N SER A 252 -20.76 17.11 -6.11
CA SER A 252 -21.45 16.40 -7.19
C SER A 252 -20.51 15.33 -7.72
N THR A 253 -20.71 14.09 -7.26
CA THR A 253 -19.92 12.95 -7.66
C THR A 253 -20.31 12.69 -9.10
N LYS A 254 -19.49 13.15 -10.07
CA LYS A 254 -19.53 12.57 -11.42
C LYS A 254 -19.55 11.05 -11.25
N ALA A 255 -20.35 10.37 -12.06
CA ALA A 255 -20.68 8.96 -11.85
C ALA A 255 -19.42 8.15 -11.53
N ALA A 256 -19.51 7.27 -10.52
CA ALA A 256 -18.40 6.38 -10.20
C ALA A 256 -18.07 5.52 -11.41
N ARG A 257 -16.80 5.17 -11.58
CA ARG A 257 -16.43 4.19 -12.61
C ARG A 257 -17.05 2.85 -12.27
N THR A 258 -17.58 2.19 -13.30
CA THR A 258 -17.94 0.78 -13.24
C THR A 258 -16.93 -0.03 -14.06
N PRO A 259 -16.76 -1.33 -13.79
CA PRO A 259 -15.97 -2.20 -14.66
C PRO A 259 -16.44 -2.14 -16.12
N ALA A 260 -17.76 -2.13 -16.35
CA ALA A 260 -18.36 -2.02 -17.68
C ALA A 260 -17.95 -0.73 -18.40
N TRP A 261 -18.05 0.42 -17.71
CA TRP A 261 -17.62 1.72 -18.28
C TRP A 261 -16.12 1.76 -18.55
N THR A 262 -15.30 1.16 -17.68
CA THR A 262 -13.85 1.13 -17.89
C THR A 262 -13.50 0.32 -19.13
N THR A 263 -14.19 -0.81 -19.35
CA THR A 263 -14.03 -1.65 -20.54
C THR A 263 -14.49 -0.93 -21.82
N SER A 264 -15.60 -0.19 -21.78
CA SER A 264 -16.08 0.56 -22.96
C SER A 264 -15.09 1.63 -23.41
N ILE A 265 -14.57 2.43 -22.47
CA ILE A 265 -13.55 3.45 -22.77
C ILE A 265 -12.24 2.84 -23.30
N ILE A 266 -11.87 1.64 -22.84
CA ILE A 266 -10.71 0.91 -23.39
C ILE A 266 -10.99 0.43 -24.81
N GLY A 267 -12.23 0.04 -25.12
CA GLY A 267 -12.67 -0.35 -26.45
C GLY A 267 -12.64 0.81 -27.45
N ASP A 268 -13.14 1.98 -27.04
CA ASP A 268 -13.18 3.20 -27.86
C ASP A 268 -11.79 3.82 -28.10
N ALA A 269 -10.80 3.45 -27.29
CA ALA A 269 -9.42 3.93 -27.37
C ALA A 269 -8.50 3.03 -28.21
N ARG A 270 -9.03 2.00 -28.86
CA ARG A 270 -8.33 1.20 -29.87
C ARG A 270 -8.42 1.83 -31.24
#